data_AF-M8B0C6-F1
#
_entry.id   AF-M8B0C6-F1
#
_cell.length_a   1.000
_cell.length_b   1.000
_cell.length_c   1.000
_cell.angle_alpha   90.00
_cell.angle_beta   90.00
_cell.angle_gamma   90.00
#
_symmetry.space_group_name_H-M   'P 1'
#
loop_
_entity.id
_entity.type
_entity.pdbx_description
1 polymer ?
#
loop_
_entity_poly.entity_id
_entity_poly.type
_entity_poly.pdbx_seq_one_letter_code
_entity_poly.pdbx_strand_id
1 'polypeptide(L)'
;MAAVVRSVWQGIREKGLTNFLRYAREEGYLKCLGDGNLLQTKIHNIGATLVGVDTFGNKYYEKLHDTQYGRHRWVEYADKGRYNASQVPAEWHGWLHHITDSTGDKASFL
;
A
#
# COMPACT_ATOMS: atom_id res chain seq x y z
N MET A 1 -11.04 7.19 18.11
CA MET A 1 -11.25 5.86 18.74
C MET A 1 -12.64 5.28 18.43
N ALA A 2 -13.74 5.92 18.83
CA ALA A 2 -15.10 5.37 18.66
C ALA A 2 -15.55 5.16 17.19
N ALA A 3 -15.09 6.01 16.25
CA ALA A 3 -15.42 5.86 14.82
C ALA A 3 -14.81 4.58 14.23
N VAL A 4 -13.54 4.29 14.54
CA VAL A 4 -12.82 3.10 14.08
C VAL A 4 -13.44 1.82 14.65
N VAL A 5 -13.80 1.84 15.93
CA VAL A 5 -14.48 0.70 16.57
C VAL A 5 -15.86 0.45 15.94
N ARG A 6 -16.61 1.51 15.61
CA ARG A 6 -17.91 1.38 14.93
C ARG A 6 -17.77 0.86 13.50
N SER A 7 -16.77 1.31 12.74
CA SER A 7 -16.52 0.80 11.39
C SER A 7 -16.05 -0.67 11.40
N VAL A 8 -15.22 -1.05 12.38
CA VAL A 8 -14.81 -2.46 12.57
C VAL A 8 -16.02 -3.32 12.94
N TRP A 9 -16.87 -2.84 13.86
CA TRP A 9 -18.10 -3.55 14.24
C TRP A 9 -19.10 -3.69 13.08
N GLN A 10 -19.29 -2.64 12.29
CA GLN A 10 -20.11 -2.67 11.07
C GLN A 10 -19.54 -3.67 10.05
N GLY A 11 -18.22 -3.68 9.83
CA GLY A 11 -17.57 -4.63 8.93
C GLY A 11 -17.72 -6.09 9.38
N ILE A 12 -17.62 -6.36 10.69
CA ILE A 12 -17.87 -7.69 11.27
C ILE A 12 -19.34 -8.08 11.10
N ARG A 13 -20.27 -7.14 11.27
CA ARG A 13 -21.71 -7.39 11.17
C ARG A 13 -22.18 -7.62 9.73
N GLU A 14 -21.59 -6.94 8.75
CA GLU A 14 -21.95 -7.06 7.33
C GLU A 14 -21.33 -8.28 6.66
N LYS A 15 -20.06 -8.60 6.95
CA LYS A 15 -19.34 -9.69 6.28
C LYS A 15 -19.31 -10.99 7.08
N GLY A 16 -19.59 -10.93 8.37
CA GLY A 16 -19.38 -12.03 9.32
C GLY A 16 -17.93 -12.10 9.78
N LEU A 17 -17.72 -12.48 11.05
CA LEU A 17 -16.41 -12.51 11.70
C LEU A 17 -15.36 -13.31 10.90
N THR A 18 -15.77 -14.44 10.31
CA THR A 18 -14.90 -15.30 9.50
C THR A 18 -14.41 -14.63 8.22
N ASN A 19 -15.28 -13.92 7.49
CA ASN A 19 -14.86 -13.19 6.29
C ASN A 19 -14.05 -11.94 6.63
N PHE A 20 -14.35 -11.29 7.76
CA PHE A 20 -13.53 -10.17 8.23
C PHE A 20 -12.12 -10.63 8.62
N LEU A 21 -11.98 -11.74 9.34
CA LEU A 21 -10.69 -12.33 9.67
C LEU A 21 -9.94 -12.79 8.41
N ARG A 22 -10.64 -13.38 7.43
CA ARG A 22 -10.07 -13.73 6.13
C ARG A 22 -9.60 -12.48 5.38
N TYR A 23 -10.41 -11.43 5.33
CA TYR A 23 -10.06 -10.14 4.75
C TYR A 23 -8.81 -9.53 5.42
N ALA A 24 -8.75 -9.51 6.75
CA ALA A 24 -7.59 -9.01 7.49
C ALA A 24 -6.32 -9.84 7.24
N ARG A 25 -6.49 -11.16 7.01
CA ARG A 25 -5.40 -12.06 6.62
C ARG A 25 -4.92 -11.81 5.19
N GLU A 26 -5.85 -11.62 4.26
CA GLU A 26 -5.58 -11.36 2.83
C GLU A 26 -4.93 -9.98 2.60
N GLU A 27 -5.41 -8.94 3.28
CA GLU A 27 -4.79 -7.60 3.29
C GLU A 27 -3.38 -7.57 3.92
N GLY A 28 -2.96 -8.67 4.56
CA GLY A 28 -1.62 -8.84 5.12
C GLY A 28 -1.42 -8.21 6.50
N TYR A 29 -2.47 -7.76 7.18
CA TYR A 29 -2.37 -7.21 8.54
C TYR A 29 -1.84 -8.25 9.53
N LEU A 30 -2.18 -9.52 9.35
CA LEU A 30 -1.61 -10.62 10.15
C LEU A 30 -0.11 -10.86 9.87
N LYS A 31 0.34 -10.68 8.62
CA LYS A 31 1.75 -10.83 8.23
C LYS A 31 2.62 -9.66 8.70
N CYS A 32 2.05 -8.45 8.87
CA CYS A 32 2.75 -7.30 9.44
C CYS A 32 3.27 -7.56 10.86
N LEU A 33 2.65 -8.45 11.63
CA LEU A 33 3.09 -8.76 12.98
C LEU A 33 4.42 -9.53 13.02
N GLY A 34 4.72 -10.29 11.95
CA GLY A 34 5.97 -11.05 11.82
C GLY A 34 7.02 -10.36 10.96
N ASP A 35 6.61 -9.49 10.02
CA ASP A 35 7.51 -8.75 9.15
C ASP A 35 7.53 -7.25 9.50
N GLY A 36 8.62 -6.82 10.12
CA GLY A 36 8.84 -5.44 10.54
C GLY A 36 8.87 -4.44 9.38
N ASN A 37 9.31 -4.84 8.19
CA ASN A 37 9.32 -3.96 7.01
C ASN A 37 7.90 -3.67 6.56
N LEU A 38 7.04 -4.69 6.55
CA LEU A 38 5.65 -4.52 6.16
C LEU A 38 4.88 -3.68 7.19
N LEU A 39 5.16 -3.85 8.48
CA LEU A 39 4.61 -2.99 9.54
C LEU A 39 5.02 -1.52 9.30
N GLN A 40 6.29 -1.27 9.00
CA GLN A 40 6.78 0.07 8.70
C GLN A 40 6.06 0.68 7.50
N THR A 41 5.88 -0.06 6.40
CA THR A 41 5.14 0.44 5.23
C THR A 41 3.69 0.76 5.57
N LYS A 42 3.01 -0.10 6.34
CA LYS A 42 1.63 0.16 6.79
C LYS A 42 1.54 1.40 7.69
N ILE A 43 2.56 1.69 8.50
CA ILE A 43 2.63 2.93 9.29
C ILE A 43 2.84 4.15 8.39
N HIS A 44 3.72 4.07 7.39
CA HIS A 44 3.93 5.17 6.44
C HIS A 44 2.67 5.47 5.62
N ASN A 45 1.87 4.46 5.30
CA ASN A 45 0.57 4.64 4.64
C ASN A 45 -0.41 5.50 5.44
N ILE A 46 -0.26 5.60 6.76
CA ILE A 46 -1.11 6.44 7.61
C ILE A 46 -0.78 7.91 7.32
N GLY A 47 -1.63 8.55 6.51
CA GLY A 47 -1.47 9.93 6.06
C GLY A 47 -0.75 10.08 4.72
N ALA A 48 -0.59 9.00 3.96
CA ALA A 48 -0.12 9.05 2.59
C ALA A 48 -1.28 9.06 1.59
N THR A 49 -1.05 9.63 0.42
CA THR A 49 -2.03 9.67 -0.68
C THR A 49 -1.76 8.51 -1.63
N LEU A 50 -2.79 7.73 -1.95
CA LEU A 50 -2.70 6.69 -2.98
C LEU A 50 -2.65 7.36 -4.35
N VAL A 51 -1.55 7.17 -5.08
CA VAL A 51 -1.33 7.76 -6.40
C VAL A 51 -1.90 6.87 -7.49
N GLY A 52 -1.67 5.56 -7.39
CA GLY A 52 -2.13 4.60 -8.39
C GLY A 52 -1.89 3.16 -7.97
N VAL A 53 -2.41 2.25 -8.80
CA VAL A 53 -2.28 0.80 -8.62
C VAL A 53 -1.89 0.22 -9.97
N ASP A 54 -0.83 -0.58 -9.99
CA ASP A 54 -0.42 -1.26 -11.24
C ASP A 54 -1.27 -2.50 -11.54
N THR A 55 -1.04 -3.09 -12.70
CA THR A 55 -1.70 -4.34 -13.14
C THR A 55 -1.41 -5.54 -12.26
N PHE A 56 -0.30 -5.53 -11.51
CA PHE A 56 0.06 -6.58 -10.56
C PHE A 56 -0.60 -6.37 -9.18
N GLY A 57 -1.28 -5.25 -8.98
CA GLY A 57 -1.95 -4.87 -7.74
C GLY A 57 -1.04 -4.19 -6.73
N ASN A 58 0.19 -3.81 -7.10
CA ASN A 58 1.04 -3.01 -6.21
C ASN A 58 0.49 -1.59 -6.13
N LYS A 59 0.46 -1.06 -4.92
CA LYS A 59 -0.11 0.26 -4.62
C LYS A 59 1.02 1.26 -4.41
N TYR A 60 0.95 2.39 -5.12
CA TYR A 60 1.96 3.44 -5.05
C TYR A 60 1.44 4.60 -4.24
N TYR A 61 2.21 5.01 -3.24
CA TYR A 61 1.81 6.08 -2.33
C TYR A 61 2.80 7.23 -2.38
N GLU A 62 2.27 8.44 -2.20
CA GLU A 62 3.06 9.66 -2.08
C GLU A 62 2.63 10.46 -0.85
N LYS A 63 3.61 11.05 -0.17
CA LYS A 63 3.41 11.94 0.97
C LYS A 63 4.34 13.16 0.86
N LEU A 64 3.83 14.22 0.26
CA LEU A 64 4.57 15.47 0.01
C LEU A 64 4.85 16.30 1.28
N HIS A 65 4.05 16.14 2.33
CA HIS A 65 4.15 16.93 3.56
C HIS A 65 4.65 16.06 4.72
N ASP A 66 5.40 16.64 5.66
CA ASP A 66 5.91 15.97 6.88
C ASP A 66 6.76 14.70 6.65
N THR A 67 7.43 14.60 5.50
CA THR A 67 8.27 13.43 5.18
C THR A 67 9.62 13.88 4.65
N GLN A 68 10.69 13.18 5.02
CA GLN A 68 12.04 13.46 4.55
C GLN A 68 12.12 13.32 3.02
N TYR A 69 12.83 14.24 2.36
CA TYR A 69 13.11 14.16 0.92
C TYR A 69 13.75 12.81 0.56
N GLY A 70 13.28 12.19 -0.52
CA GLY A 70 13.64 10.82 -0.92
C GLY A 70 12.79 9.70 -0.29
N ARG A 71 12.07 9.92 0.82
CA ARG A 71 11.16 8.93 1.45
C ARG A 71 9.67 9.23 1.23
N HIS A 72 9.37 10.24 0.41
CA HIS A 72 8.01 10.69 0.14
C HIS A 72 7.27 9.79 -0.87
N ARG A 73 7.95 8.91 -1.59
CA ARG A 73 7.35 7.92 -2.51
C ARG A 73 7.74 6.52 -2.07
N TRP A 74 6.78 5.60 -2.06
CA TRP A 74 7.05 4.18 -1.84
C TRP A 74 5.97 3.32 -2.49
N VAL A 75 6.29 2.04 -2.61
CA VAL A 75 5.39 1.01 -3.14
C VAL A 75 5.02 0.03 -2.03
N GLU A 76 3.74 -0.33 -2.00
CA GLU A 76 3.22 -1.42 -1.21
C GLU A 76 2.90 -2.59 -2.14
N TYR A 77 3.77 -3.60 -2.16
CA TYR A 77 3.62 -4.77 -3.02
C TYR A 77 2.32 -5.54 -2.73
N ALA A 78 1.67 -6.07 -3.76
CA ALA A 78 0.47 -6.90 -3.59
C ALA A 78 0.78 -8.18 -2.81
N ASP A 79 1.86 -8.88 -3.18
CA ASP A 79 2.30 -10.09 -2.49
C ASP A 79 3.05 -9.75 -1.20
N LYS A 80 2.42 -10.05 -0.06
CA LYS A 80 2.97 -9.84 1.28
C LYS A 80 3.87 -10.98 1.76
N GLY A 81 3.97 -12.08 1.01
CA GLY A 81 4.76 -13.26 1.38
C GLY A 81 6.16 -13.26 0.78
N ARG A 82 6.29 -12.91 -0.50
CA ARG A 82 7.56 -12.85 -1.23
C ARG A 82 7.62 -11.61 -2.12
N TYR A 83 7.63 -10.44 -1.49
CA TYR A 83 7.84 -9.19 -2.23
C TYR A 83 9.27 -9.12 -2.76
N ASN A 84 9.42 -8.62 -3.99
CA ASN A 84 10.71 -8.39 -4.61
C ASN A 84 10.71 -7.02 -5.32
N ALA A 85 11.80 -6.28 -5.23
CA ALA A 85 11.99 -5.00 -5.90
C ALA A 85 11.80 -5.08 -7.42
N SER A 86 12.09 -6.23 -8.04
CA SER A 86 11.90 -6.46 -9.47
C SER A 86 10.43 -6.61 -9.92
N GLN A 87 9.47 -6.65 -8.99
CA GLN A 87 8.04 -6.73 -9.30
C GLN A 87 7.42 -5.39 -9.72
N VAL A 88 8.17 -4.29 -9.57
CA VAL A 88 7.74 -2.96 -10.04
C VAL A 88 7.89 -2.90 -11.56
N PRO A 89 6.81 -2.61 -12.32
CA PRO A 89 6.89 -2.44 -13.77
C PRO A 89 7.68 -1.18 -14.15
N ALA A 90 8.21 -1.14 -15.38
CA ALA A 90 9.07 -0.06 -15.86
C ALA A 90 8.39 1.33 -15.79
N GLU A 91 7.09 1.39 -16.06
CA GLU A 91 6.27 2.61 -16.00
C GLU A 91 6.28 3.25 -14.60
N TRP A 92 6.27 2.44 -13.54
CA TRP A 92 6.28 2.89 -12.15
C TRP A 92 7.69 3.01 -11.57
N HIS A 93 8.66 2.29 -12.14
CA HIS A 93 10.06 2.34 -11.72
C HIS A 93 10.65 3.75 -11.85
N GLY A 94 10.37 4.45 -12.96
CA GLY A 94 10.85 5.82 -13.16
C GLY A 94 10.32 6.81 -12.12
N TRP A 95 9.03 6.70 -11.78
CA TRP A 95 8.38 7.55 -10.79
C TRP A 95 8.89 7.28 -9.35
N LEU A 96 9.04 5.99 -9.02
CA LEU A 96 9.50 5.54 -7.71
C LEU A 96 10.94 5.96 -7.42
N HIS A 97 11.80 5.97 -8.44
CA HIS A 97 13.22 6.34 -8.34
C HIS A 97 13.51 7.82 -8.64
N HIS A 98 12.47 8.68 -8.66
CA HIS A 98 12.62 10.12 -8.93
C HIS A 98 13.28 10.46 -10.27
N ILE A 99 13.21 9.55 -11.25
CA ILE A 99 13.73 9.77 -12.61
C ILE A 99 12.74 10.63 -13.40
N THR A 100 11.45 10.42 -13.19
CA THR A 100 10.36 11.19 -13.82
C THR A 100 9.26 11.48 -12.79
N ASP A 101 8.56 12.58 -12.97
CA ASP A 101 7.33 12.89 -12.21
C ASP A 101 6.06 12.39 -12.90
N SER A 102 6.21 11.77 -14.07
CA SER A 102 5.09 11.08 -14.74
C SER A 102 4.76 9.81 -13.98
N THR A 103 3.52 9.69 -13.50
CA THR A 103 3.01 8.47 -12.87
C THR A 103 2.95 7.33 -13.90
N GLY A 104 2.98 6.07 -13.44
CA GLY A 104 2.96 4.91 -14.34
C GLY A 104 1.77 4.93 -15.29
N ASP A 105 0.60 5.37 -14.81
CA ASP A 105 -0.61 5.53 -15.62
C ASP A 105 -0.45 6.54 -16.77
N LYS A 106 0.45 7.53 -16.65
CA LYS A 106 0.71 8.51 -17.71
C LYS A 106 1.84 8.04 -18.64
N ALA A 107 2.79 7.29 -18.10
CA ALA A 107 3.92 6.75 -18.83
C ALA A 107 3.53 5.59 -19.76
N SER A 108 2.47 4.85 -19.44
CA SER A 108 1.95 3.76 -20.29
C SER A 108 1.32 4.21 -21.61
N PHE A 109 1.00 5.51 -21.74
CA PHE A 109 0.43 6.11 -22.94
C PHE A 109 1.45 6.84 -23.83
N LEU A 110 2.74 6.78 -23.49
CA LEU A 110 3.85 7.31 -24.30
C LEU A 110 4.51 6.19 -25.11
#